data_AF-A0A3D3SUH9-F1
#
_entry.id   AF-A0A3D3SUH9-F1
#
_cell.length_a   1.000
_cell.length_b   1.000
_cell.length_c   1.000
_cell.angle_alpha   90.00
_cell.angle_beta   90.00
_cell.angle_gamma   90.00
#
_symmetry.space_group_name_H-M   'P 1'
#
loop_
_entity.id
_entity.type
_entity.pdbx_description
1 polymer ?
#
loop_
_entity_poly.entity_id
_entity_poly.type
_entity_poly.pdbx_seq_one_letter_code
_entity_poly.pdbx_strand_id
1 'polypeptide(L)' 'YTRFRYGEGRRIFLMAPLHHHYEQKGWKETQVVVRFWIITMMLVLAGLATLKIR' A
#
# COMPACT_ATOMS: atom_id res chain seq x y z
N TYR A 1 5.42 -12.32 14.36
CA TYR A 1 5.44 -12.92 13.01
C TYR A 1 6.86 -13.07 12.45
N THR A 2 7.62 -11.99 12.25
CA THR A 2 8.96 -12.08 11.62
C THR A 2 9.96 -12.88 12.45
N ARG A 3 9.93 -12.76 13.78
CA ARG A 3 10.73 -13.60 14.70
C ARG A 3 10.41 -15.10 14.60
N PHE A 4 9.13 -15.45 14.38
CA PHE A 4 8.69 -16.84 14.24
C PHE A 4 9.03 -17.41 12.85
N ARG A 5 9.02 -16.57 11.79
CA ARG A 5 9.36 -17.00 10.42
C ARG A 5 10.86 -17.00 10.10
N TYR A 6 11.63 -16.08 10.67
CA TYR A 6 13.04 -15.83 10.28
C TYR A 6 14.02 -15.99 11.45
N GLY A 7 13.57 -16.46 12.62
CA GLY A 7 14.38 -16.58 13.83
C GLY A 7 14.66 -15.26 14.56
N GLU A 8 14.53 -14.12 13.87
CA GLU A 8 14.80 -12.78 14.42
C GLU A 8 13.73 -11.74 14.06
N GLY A 9 13.62 -10.69 14.88
CA GLY A 9 12.68 -9.60 14.65
C GLY A 9 13.14 -8.68 13.53
N ARG A 10 12.68 -8.94 12.30
CA ARG A 10 12.95 -8.08 11.13
C ARG A 10 11.79 -7.11 10.88
N ARG A 11 12.10 -5.87 10.47
CA ARG A 11 11.11 -4.93 9.92
C ARG A 11 10.91 -5.21 8.44
N ILE A 12 9.65 -5.33 7.99
CA ILE A 12 9.32 -5.55 6.57
C ILE A 12 9.22 -4.21 5.83
N PHE A 13 8.61 -3.21 6.47
CA PHE A 13 8.54 -1.84 5.98
C PHE A 13 9.54 -0.98 6.72
N LEU A 14 10.08 0.05 6.05
CA LEU A 14 10.87 1.10 6.70
C LEU A 14 10.08 1.79 7.81
N MET A 15 8.79 2.05 7.56
CA MET A 15 7.80 2.52 8.52
C MET A 15 6.42 2.12 8.03
N ALA A 16 5.53 1.79 8.97
CA ALA A 16 4.11 1.59 8.68
C ALA A 16 3.34 2.80 9.23
N PRO A 17 2.33 3.32 8.52
CA PRO A 17 1.63 2.73 7.36
C PRO A 17 2.37 2.90 6.02
N LEU A 18 1.82 2.29 4.96
CA LEU A 18 2.44 2.20 3.63
C LEU A 18 2.80 3.55 3.00
N HIS A 19 2.06 4.63 3.27
CA HIS A 19 2.40 5.96 2.72
C HIS A 19 3.72 6.50 3.33
N HIS A 20 3.91 6.36 4.64
CA HIS A 20 5.18 6.71 5.30
C HIS A 20 6.34 5.85 4.84
N HIS A 21 6.11 4.60 4.42
CA HIS A 21 7.15 3.78 3.79
C HIS A 21 7.71 4.45 2.52
N TYR A 22 6.85 5.04 1.69
CA TYR A 22 7.27 5.73 0.47
C TYR A 22 7.88 7.10 0.76
N GLU A 23 7.41 7.82 1.77
CA GLU A 23 8.03 9.08 2.22
C GLU A 23 9.45 8.84 2.73
N GLN A 24 9.69 7.80 3.54
CA GLN A 24 11.03 7.43 3.98
C GLN A 24 11.94 6.93 2.84
N LYS A 25 11.35 6.51 1.70
CA LYS A 25 12.08 6.18 0.48
C LYS A 25 12.45 7.42 -0.35
N GLY A 26 12.10 8.63 0.13
CA GLY A 26 12.40 9.90 -0.51
C GLY A 26 11.33 10.42 -1.47
N TRP A 27 10.10 9.88 -1.42
CA TRP A 27 9.01 10.39 -2.24
C TRP A 27 8.37 11.60 -1.59
N LYS A 28 7.98 12.59 -2.40
CA LYS A 28 7.18 13.72 -1.94
C LYS A 28 5.79 13.24 -1.54
N GLU A 29 5.23 13.78 -0.48
CA GLU A 29 3.89 13.44 0.01
C GLU A 29 2.83 13.50 -1.11
N THR A 30 2.81 14.59 -1.89
CA THR A 30 1.90 14.76 -3.03
C THR A 30 2.04 13.65 -4.07
N GLN A 31 3.27 13.18 -4.32
CA GLN A 31 3.52 12.09 -5.26
C GLN A 31 2.93 10.77 -4.75
N VAL A 32 3.03 10.49 -3.44
CA VAL A 32 2.45 9.30 -2.83
C VAL A 32 0.92 9.35 -2.92
N VAL A 33 0.32 10.48 -2.55
CA VAL A 33 -1.14 10.69 -2.56
C VAL A 33 -1.73 10.48 -3.96
N VAL A 34 -1.15 11.12 -4.99
CA VAL A 34 -1.66 11.01 -6.37
C VAL A 34 -1.57 9.56 -6.89
N ARG A 35 -0.48 8.85 -6.58
CA ARG A 35 -0.33 7.44 -7.00
C ARG A 35 -1.32 6.52 -6.28
N PHE A 36 -1.59 6.77 -5.00
CA PHE A 36 -2.59 6.01 -4.26
C PHE A 36 -3.99 6.25 -4.81
N TRP A 37 -4.34 7.48 -5.21
CA TRP A 37 -5.62 7.77 -5.87
C TRP A 37 -5.80 7.01 -7.18
N ILE A 38 -4.76 6.93 -8.02
CA ILE A 38 -4.82 6.16 -9.27
C ILE A 38 -5.11 4.68 -8.98
N ILE A 39 -4.43 4.09 -7.99
CA ILE A 39 -4.65 2.70 -7.58
C ILE A 39 -6.08 2.51 -7.05
N THR A 40 -6.55 3.42 -6.18
CA THR A 40 -7.92 3.37 -5.65
C THR A 40 -8.95 3.43 -6.78
N MET A 41 -8.78 4.30 -7.76
CA MET A 41 -9.70 4.42 -8.90
C MET A 41 -9.73 3.12 -9.72
N MET A 42 -8.58 2.51 -9.99
CA MET A 42 -8.53 1.22 -10.69
C MET A 42 -9.23 0.10 -9.89
N LEU A 43 -9.01 0.04 -8.58
CA LEU A 43 -9.63 -0.96 -7.70
C LEU A 43 -11.14 -0.75 -7.58
N VAL A 44 -11.61 0.50 -7.53
CA VAL A 44 -13.04 0.83 -7.52
C VAL A 44 -13.69 0.39 -8.83
N LEU A 45 -13.09 0.70 -9.98
CA LEU A 45 -13.61 0.27 -11.28
C LEU A 45 -13.62 -1.26 -11.42
N ALA A 46 -12.56 -1.93 -10.96
CA ALA A 46 -12.52 -3.39 -10.92
C ALA A 46 -13.61 -3.96 -10.00
N GLY A 47 -13.82 -3.37 -8.82
CA GLY A 47 -14.88 -3.76 -7.89
C GLY A 47 -16.27 -3.61 -8.49
N LEU A 48 -16.54 -2.46 -9.14
CA LEU A 48 -17.80 -2.22 -9.85
C LEU A 48 -18.00 -3.20 -11.01
N ALA A 49 -16.95 -3.52 -11.76
CA ALA A 49 -17.04 -4.51 -12.85
C ALA A 49 -17.34 -5.93 -12.33
N THR A 50 -16.87 -6.28 -11.12
CA THR A 50 -17.16 -7.58 -10.49
C THR A 50 -18.52 -7.63 -9.79
N LEU A 51 -19.11 -6.46 -9.48
CA LEU A 51 -20.41 -6.39 -8.85
C LEU A 51 -21.46 -6.85 -9.87
N LYS A 52 -21.89 -8.12 -9.78
CA LYS A 52 -22.99 -8.63 -10.60
C LYS A 52 -24.26 -7.85 -10.25
N ILE A 53 -24.57 -6.87 -11.08
CA ILE A 53 -25.90 -6.27 -11.16
C ILE A 53 -26.77 -7.29 -11.91
N ARG A 54 -27.32 -8.26 -11.16
CA ARG A 54 -28.41 -9.13 -11.60
C ARG A 54 -29.38 -9.29 -10.46
#